data_AF-A0A7J5ZB04-F1
#
_entry.id   AF-A0A7J5ZB04-F1
#
_cell.length_a   1.000
_cell.length_b   1.000
_cell.length_c   1.000
_cell.angle_alpha   90.00
_cell.angle_beta   90.00
_cell.angle_gamma   90.00
#
_symmetry.space_group_name_H-M   'P 1'
#
loop_
_entity.id
_entity.type
_entity.pdbx_description
1 polymer ?
#
loop_
_entity_poly.entity_id
_entity_poly.type
_entity_poly.pdbx_seq_one_letter_code
_entity_poly.pdbx_strand_id
1 'polypeptide(L)'
;MNLHCQFARGGGGGYMSAGSWSSLHLTLLQLLDGYNQVNAKLNLVLFEDAMAHICRINRILESPRGNALLVGVGGSGKQSLTRVAAFISNLEVFQISLRRGYSIADLKV
;
A
#
# COMPACT_ATOMS: atom_id res chain seq x y z
N MET A 1 -17.81 -7.07 8.68
CA MET A 1 -16.78 -6.54 7.77
C MET A 1 -16.20 -7.72 7.00
N ASN A 2 -16.34 -7.76 5.66
CA ASN A 2 -15.79 -8.82 4.82
C ASN A 2 -14.44 -8.39 4.22
N LEU A 3 -13.49 -8.02 5.08
CA LEU A 3 -12.16 -7.60 4.68
C LEU A 3 -11.14 -8.50 5.37
N HIS A 4 -10.11 -8.91 4.65
CA HIS A 4 -9.07 -9.79 5.15
C HIS A 4 -7.71 -9.22 4.80
N CYS A 5 -6.77 -9.26 5.74
CA CYS A 5 -5.39 -8.82 5.57
C CYS A 5 -4.46 -9.52 6.56
N GLN A 6 -3.16 -9.55 6.22
CA GLN A 6 -2.14 -10.28 6.98
C GLN A 6 -1.63 -9.50 8.20
N PHE A 7 -1.71 -8.18 8.15
CA PHE A 7 -1.18 -7.28 9.18
C PHE A 7 -2.19 -6.90 10.26
N ALA A 8 -3.46 -7.34 10.15
CA ALA A 8 -4.55 -6.95 11.07
C ALA A 8 -4.27 -7.27 12.56
N ARG A 9 -3.31 -8.16 12.83
CA ARG A 9 -2.92 -8.60 14.19
C ARG A 9 -1.41 -8.46 14.47
N GLY A 10 -0.70 -7.59 13.75
CA GLY A 10 0.70 -7.26 14.08
C GLY A 10 1.78 -8.01 13.28
N GLY A 11 1.46 -8.55 12.12
CA GLY A 11 2.42 -9.16 11.19
C GLY A 11 2.84 -10.58 11.61
N GLY A 12 2.76 -11.53 10.66
CA GLY A 12 3.21 -12.92 10.85
C GLY A 12 2.11 -13.98 10.99
N GLY A 13 0.85 -13.57 11.21
CA GLY A 13 -0.31 -14.45 11.01
C GLY A 13 -0.77 -14.37 9.56
N GLY A 14 -1.15 -15.50 8.94
CA GLY A 14 -1.59 -15.56 7.54
C GLY A 14 -2.78 -14.66 7.18
N TYR A 15 -3.33 -14.83 5.98
CA TYR A 15 -4.46 -14.03 5.51
C TYR A 15 -5.73 -14.26 6.36
N MET A 16 -6.10 -13.28 7.19
CA MET A 16 -7.18 -13.41 8.19
C MET A 16 -8.17 -12.25 8.12
N SER A 17 -9.36 -12.46 8.68
CA SER A 17 -10.40 -11.42 8.74
C SER A 17 -9.94 -10.24 9.60
N ALA A 18 -10.08 -9.03 9.06
CA ALA A 18 -9.87 -7.78 9.77
C ALA A 18 -11.04 -7.59 10.75
N GLY A 19 -10.74 -7.64 12.05
CA GLY A 19 -11.77 -7.66 13.11
C GLY A 19 -12.73 -6.47 13.05
N SER A 20 -12.24 -5.27 13.38
CA SER A 20 -13.03 -4.03 13.32
C SER A 20 -12.29 -2.93 12.57
N TRP A 21 -13.05 -2.00 11.98
CA TRP A 21 -12.48 -0.80 11.35
C TRP A 21 -11.60 0.00 12.30
N SER A 22 -12.01 0.18 13.55
CA SER A 22 -11.24 0.92 14.56
C SER A 22 -9.88 0.27 14.83
N SER A 23 -9.84 -1.06 14.97
CA SER A 23 -8.57 -1.78 15.13
C SER A 23 -7.69 -1.66 13.90
N LEU A 24 -8.26 -1.82 12.70
CA LEU A 24 -7.52 -1.70 11.44
C LEU A 24 -6.96 -0.28 11.25
N HIS A 25 -7.74 0.73 11.60
CA HIS A 25 -7.34 2.13 11.54
C HIS A 25 -6.13 2.42 12.43
N LEU A 26 -6.16 1.98 13.69
CA LEU A 26 -5.04 2.14 14.61
C LEU A 26 -3.77 1.45 14.10
N THR A 27 -3.89 0.21 13.62
CA THR A 27 -2.74 -0.53 13.06
C THR A 27 -2.19 0.17 11.81
N LEU A 28 -3.05 0.62 10.90
CA LEU A 28 -2.61 1.31 9.68
C LEU A 28 -2.00 2.67 9.97
N LEU A 29 -2.47 3.40 10.99
CA LEU A 29 -1.83 4.64 11.42
C LEU A 29 -0.41 4.38 11.92
N GLN A 30 -0.21 3.35 12.75
CA GLN A 30 1.13 2.97 13.22
C GLN A 30 2.07 2.62 12.06
N LEU A 31 1.57 1.86 11.07
CA LEU A 31 2.32 1.48 9.88
C LEU A 31 2.63 2.69 8.99
N LEU A 32 1.69 3.62 8.85
CA LEU A 32 1.88 4.87 8.12
C LEU A 32 2.92 5.77 8.81
N ASP A 33 2.90 5.85 10.15
CA ASP A 33 3.90 6.58 10.91
C ASP A 33 5.29 5.95 10.74
N GLY A 34 5.39 4.62 10.78
CA GLY A 34 6.62 3.90 10.49
C GLY A 34 7.15 4.19 9.07
N TYR A 35 6.26 4.19 8.07
CA TYR A 35 6.62 4.59 6.71
C TYR A 35 7.19 6.01 6.67
N ASN A 36 6.51 6.96 7.32
CA ASN A 36 6.87 8.38 7.34
C ASN A 36 8.18 8.69 8.09
N GLN A 37 8.66 7.79 8.95
CA GLN A 37 9.96 7.94 9.63
C GLN A 37 11.13 7.68 8.70
N VAL A 38 10.97 6.81 7.70
CA VAL A 38 12.06 6.37 6.81
C VAL A 38 11.89 6.84 5.37
N ASN A 39 10.72 7.39 5.01
CA ASN A 39 10.41 7.89 3.67
C ASN A 39 9.86 9.32 3.71
N ALA A 40 9.69 9.91 2.52
CA ALA A 40 8.97 11.17 2.36
C ALA A 40 7.53 11.04 2.89
N LYS A 41 7.13 11.98 3.75
CA LYS A 41 5.86 11.95 4.48
C LYS A 41 4.65 11.89 3.54
N LEU A 42 3.76 10.93 3.78
CA LEU A 42 2.44 10.82 3.15
C LEU A 42 1.37 11.35 4.12
N ASN A 43 0.74 12.47 3.76
CA ASN A 43 -0.38 13.03 4.51
C ASN A 43 -1.70 12.35 4.09
N LEU A 44 -1.87 11.08 4.46
CA LEU A 44 -3.07 10.30 4.15
C LEU A 44 -4.11 10.39 5.27
N VAL A 45 -5.38 10.49 4.88
CA VAL A 45 -6.53 10.31 5.77
C VAL A 45 -7.08 8.89 5.52
N LEU A 46 -7.13 8.07 6.57
CA LEU A 46 -7.51 6.66 6.49
C LEU A 46 -8.99 6.45 6.80
N PHE A 47 -9.86 6.71 5.82
CA PHE A 47 -11.26 6.31 5.88
C PHE A 47 -11.44 4.85 5.43
N GLU A 48 -12.65 4.29 5.63
CA GLU A 48 -12.92 2.86 5.41
C GLU A 48 -12.50 2.35 4.03
N ASP A 49 -12.81 3.09 2.96
CA ASP A 49 -12.43 2.69 1.60
C ASP A 49 -10.91 2.72 1.39
N ALA A 50 -10.21 3.71 1.94
CA ALA A 50 -8.75 3.78 1.85
C ALA A 50 -8.10 2.58 2.53
N MET A 51 -8.59 2.22 3.72
CA MET A 51 -8.14 1.04 4.45
C MET A 51 -8.47 -0.25 3.68
N ALA A 52 -9.67 -0.35 3.11
CA ALA A 52 -10.06 -1.48 2.27
C ALA A 52 -9.16 -1.65 1.04
N HIS A 53 -8.80 -0.54 0.38
CA HIS A 53 -7.89 -0.54 -0.76
C HIS A 53 -6.48 -0.98 -0.36
N ILE A 54 -5.94 -0.53 0.77
CA ILE A 54 -4.63 -0.99 1.27
C ILE A 54 -4.65 -2.51 1.48
N CYS A 55 -5.69 -3.05 2.13
CA CYS A 55 -5.81 -4.50 2.34
C CYS A 55 -5.88 -5.30 1.03
N ARG A 56 -6.62 -4.80 0.02
CA ARG A 56 -6.71 -5.43 -1.30
C ARG A 56 -5.38 -5.40 -2.04
N ILE A 57 -4.68 -4.26 -2.01
CA ILE A 57 -3.37 -4.11 -2.67
C ILE A 57 -2.34 -5.03 -2.01
N ASN A 58 -2.24 -4.99 -0.68
CA ASN A 58 -1.33 -5.84 0.08
C ASN A 58 -1.55 -7.33 -0.25
N ARG A 59 -2.80 -7.81 -0.27
CA ARG A 59 -3.11 -9.18 -0.70
C ARG A 59 -2.55 -9.54 -2.08
N ILE A 60 -2.66 -8.62 -3.05
CA ILE A 60 -2.14 -8.86 -4.41
C ILE A 60 -0.61 -8.90 -4.39
N LEU A 61 0.04 -8.03 -3.62
CA LEU A 61 1.50 -7.99 -3.50
C LEU A 61 2.08 -9.25 -2.84
N GLU A 62 1.37 -9.85 -1.88
CA GLU A 62 1.77 -11.12 -1.25
C GLU A 62 1.61 -12.33 -2.18
N SER A 63 0.91 -12.18 -3.30
CA SER A 63 0.77 -13.26 -4.28
C SER A 63 2.02 -13.31 -5.17
N PRO A 64 2.64 -14.49 -5.38
CA PRO A 64 3.80 -14.60 -6.25
C PRO A 64 3.42 -14.13 -7.67
N ARG A 65 4.20 -13.19 -8.20
CA ARG A 65 3.96 -12.57 -9.52
C ARG A 65 2.59 -11.85 -9.61
N GLY A 66 2.08 -11.37 -8.47
CA GLY A 66 0.85 -10.58 -8.40
C GLY A 66 0.99 -9.24 -9.11
N ASN A 67 -0.02 -8.89 -9.93
CA ASN A 67 -0.08 -7.61 -10.63
C ASN A 67 -1.44 -6.96 -10.34
N ALA A 68 -1.43 -5.65 -10.06
CA ALA A 68 -2.64 -4.88 -9.78
C ALA A 68 -2.79 -3.74 -10.78
N LEU A 69 -4.00 -3.59 -11.35
CA LEU A 69 -4.40 -2.41 -12.10
C LEU A 69 -5.30 -1.54 -11.20
N LEU A 70 -4.83 -0.35 -10.85
CA LEU A 70 -5.56 0.57 -9.96
C LEU A 70 -6.33 1.59 -10.78
N VAL A 71 -7.65 1.42 -10.83
CA VAL A 71 -8.56 2.31 -11.58
C VAL A 71 -9.18 3.34 -10.65
N GLY A 72 -9.23 4.60 -11.08
CA GLY A 72 -9.88 5.69 -10.36
C GLY A 72 -9.39 7.05 -10.82
N VAL A 73 -10.10 8.11 -10.42
CA VAL A 73 -9.78 9.50 -10.80
C VAL A 73 -8.44 9.99 -10.21
N GLY A 74 -7.89 11.06 -10.78
CA GLY A 74 -6.70 11.72 -10.22
C GLY A 74 -6.93 12.17 -8.77
N GLY A 75 -5.88 12.14 -7.94
CA GLY A 75 -5.98 12.55 -6.53
C GLY A 75 -6.59 11.52 -5.56
N SER A 76 -7.11 10.38 -6.06
CA SER A 76 -7.73 9.34 -5.21
C SER A 76 -6.76 8.54 -4.32
N GLY A 77 -5.51 8.97 -4.18
CA GLY A 77 -4.51 8.35 -3.32
C GLY A 77 -3.86 7.06 -3.84
N LYS A 78 -4.18 6.57 -5.06
CA LYS A 78 -3.69 5.28 -5.60
C LYS A 78 -2.21 5.01 -5.32
N GLN A 79 -1.33 5.94 -5.74
CA GLN A 79 0.11 5.79 -5.55
C GLN A 79 0.51 5.73 -4.07
N SER A 80 -0.04 6.62 -3.24
CA SER A 80 0.27 6.70 -1.82
C SER A 80 -0.21 5.45 -1.06
N LEU A 81 -1.42 4.97 -1.36
CA LEU A 81 -1.97 3.74 -0.76
C LEU A 81 -1.14 2.51 -1.17
N THR A 82 -0.67 2.45 -2.42
CA THR A 82 0.24 1.39 -2.87
C THR A 82 1.57 1.41 -2.14
N ARG A 83 2.17 2.59 -1.89
CA ARG A 83 3.44 2.69 -1.15
C ARG A 83 3.29 2.20 0.28
N VAL A 84 2.19 2.54 0.96
CA VAL A 84 1.89 2.02 2.31
C VAL A 84 1.70 0.50 2.25
N ALA A 85 0.93 -0.02 1.29
CA ALA A 85 0.71 -1.46 1.15
C ALA A 85 2.02 -2.24 0.88
N ALA A 86 2.92 -1.68 0.05
CA ALA A 86 4.23 -2.26 -0.22
C ALA A 86 5.15 -2.21 1.02
N PHE A 87 5.11 -1.12 1.78
CA PHE A 87 5.84 -0.99 3.05
C PHE A 87 5.42 -2.06 4.06
N ILE A 88 4.11 -2.34 4.16
CA ILE A 88 3.59 -3.41 5.02
C ILE A 88 4.15 -4.79 4.62
N SER A 89 4.32 -5.02 3.31
CA SER A 89 4.91 -6.23 2.76
C SER A 89 6.45 -6.23 2.78
N ASN A 90 7.09 -5.21 3.35
CA ASN A 90 8.55 -4.99 3.28
C ASN A 90 9.11 -5.02 1.85
N LEU A 91 8.35 -4.51 0.88
CA LEU A 91 8.74 -4.42 -0.52
C LEU A 91 9.32 -3.03 -0.83
N GLU A 92 10.40 -3.00 -1.59
CA GLU A 92 10.94 -1.76 -2.14
C GLU A 92 10.11 -1.29 -3.34
N VAL A 93 9.78 0.00 -3.35
CA VAL A 93 9.00 0.60 -4.44
C VAL A 93 9.95 1.31 -5.40
N PHE A 94 10.13 0.70 -6.56
CA PHE A 94 10.76 1.37 -7.70
C PHE A 94 9.70 2.11 -8.53
N GLN A 95 9.94 3.40 -8.80
CA GLN A 95 9.10 4.20 -9.68
C GLN A 95 9.97 4.94 -10.69
N ILE A 96 9.65 4.76 -11.97
CA ILE A 96 10.25 5.53 -13.06
C ILE A 96 9.85 7.00 -12.94
N SER A 97 10.84 7.88 -12.91
CA SER A 97 10.66 9.33 -12.96
C SER A 97 10.87 9.81 -14.40
N LEU A 98 9.79 10.29 -15.03
CA LEU A 98 9.85 10.83 -16.39
C LEU A 98 10.54 12.19 -16.37
N ARG A 99 11.47 12.39 -17.31
CA ARG A 99 12.19 13.65 -17.53
C ARG A 99 12.19 13.99 -19.02
N ARG A 100 12.48 15.25 -19.36
CA ARG A 100 12.72 15.63 -20.76
C ARG A 100 13.90 14.83 -21.29
N GLY A 101 13.73 14.22 -22.47
CA GLY A 101 14.73 13.35 -23.08
C GLY A 101 14.80 11.93 -22.51
N TYR A 102 13.82 11.49 -21.70
CA TYR A 102 13.73 10.10 -21.26
C TYR A 102 13.58 9.15 -22.47
N SER A 103 14.43 8.13 -22.53
CA SER A 103 14.64 7.30 -23.71
C SER A 103 14.50 5.81 -23.40
N ILE A 104 14.53 4.97 -24.44
CA ILE A 104 14.51 3.50 -24.30
C ILE A 104 15.72 3.00 -23.50
N ALA A 105 16.86 3.70 -23.57
CA ALA A 105 18.03 3.34 -22.76
C ALA A 105 17.75 3.51 -21.26
N ASP A 106 16.95 4.51 -20.87
CA ASP A 106 16.57 4.76 -19.48
C ASP A 106 15.50 3.78 -18.96
N LEU A 107 14.79 3.08 -19.84
CA LEU A 107 13.82 2.03 -19.50
C LEU A 107 14.48 0.69 -19.19
N LYS A 108 15.68 0.47 -19.71
CA LYS A 108 16.46 -0.75 -19.47
C LYS A 108 17.21 -0.60 -18.15
N VAL A 109 16.46 -0.66 -17.06
CA VAL A 109 16.98 -0.76 -15.69
C VAL A 109 17.20 -2.22 -15.34
#